data_AF-A0A7S3B8F9-F1
#
_entry.id   AF-A0A7S3B8F9-F1
#
_cell.length_a   1.000
_cell.length_b   1.000
_cell.length_c   1.000
_cell.angle_alpha   90.00
_cell.angle_beta   90.00
_cell.angle_gamma   90.00
#
_symmetry.space_group_name_H-M   'P 1'
#
loop_
_entity.id
_entity.type
_entity.pdbx_description
1 polymer ?
#
loop_
_entity_poly.entity_id
_entity_poly.type
_entity_poly.pdbx_seq_one_letter_code
_entity_poly.pdbx_strand_id
1 'polypeptide(L)'
;DCAWHAHKMAWLPIDPLLLRSIRLLRVLRILRILKFEWARLLRDLIMTLIFSLPPLINVSSMLLLLVFMFAVLGVELFTFVAQQEHINNTRNFNDVGSAMLLLFQCLTGDGWT
;
A
#
# COMPACT_ATOMS: atom_id res chain seq x y z
N ASP A 1 -30.46 14.54 31.58
CA ASP A 1 -30.87 14.12 30.22
C ASP A 1 -29.75 13.74 29.24
N CYS A 2 -28.57 13.26 29.68
CA CYS A 2 -27.49 12.85 28.75
C CYS A 2 -27.10 11.36 28.80
N ALA A 3 -27.68 10.56 29.70
CA ALA A 3 -27.27 9.16 29.92
C ALA A 3 -27.89 8.14 28.93
N TRP A 4 -28.93 8.52 28.19
CA TRP A 4 -29.74 7.57 27.40
C TRP A 4 -29.20 7.24 26.00
N HIS A 5 -28.24 8.01 25.47
CA HIS A 5 -27.74 7.80 24.10
C HIS A 5 -26.57 6.81 23.97
N ALA A 6 -25.83 6.53 25.04
CA ALA A 6 -24.65 5.65 24.97
C ALA A 6 -24.99 4.15 24.91
N HIS A 7 -26.15 3.74 25.42
CA HIS A 7 -26.47 2.31 25.59
C HIS A 7 -26.95 1.63 24.29
N LYS A 8 -27.43 2.39 23.30
CA LYS A 8 -28.04 1.81 22.07
C LYS A 8 -27.02 1.37 21.01
N MET A 9 -25.72 1.61 21.21
CA MET A 9 -24.69 1.26 20.23
C MET A 9 -24.01 -0.10 20.50
N ALA A 10 -24.35 -0.78 21.61
CA ALA A 10 -23.67 -1.99 22.08
C ALA A 10 -24.16 -3.33 21.47
N TRP A 11 -25.16 -3.31 20.58
CA TRP A 11 -25.83 -4.54 20.09
C TRP A 11 -25.63 -4.83 18.60
N LEU A 12 -24.72 -4.12 17.92
CA LEU A 12 -24.34 -4.43 16.54
C LEU A 12 -22.99 -5.18 16.55
N PRO A 13 -22.98 -6.52 16.39
CA PRO A 13 -21.77 -7.30 16.19
C PRO A 13 -21.26 -7.13 14.75
N ILE A 14 -21.17 -5.89 14.28
CA ILE A 14 -20.64 -5.58 12.95
C ILE A 14 -19.23 -5.08 13.17
N ASP A 15 -18.24 -5.89 12.79
CA ASP A 15 -16.85 -5.49 12.85
C ASP A 15 -16.64 -4.14 12.14
N PRO A 16 -15.89 -3.19 12.73
CA PRO A 16 -15.62 -1.90 12.09
C PRO A 16 -14.94 -2.06 10.70
N LEU A 17 -14.30 -3.20 10.45
CA LEU A 17 -13.75 -3.62 9.16
C LEU A 17 -14.84 -3.89 8.10
N LEU A 18 -15.98 -4.49 8.47
CA LEU A 18 -17.11 -4.73 7.56
C LEU A 18 -17.79 -3.42 7.14
N LEU A 19 -17.95 -2.49 8.07
CA LEU A 19 -18.44 -1.14 7.76
C LEU A 19 -17.49 -0.38 6.82
N ARG A 20 -16.17 -0.62 6.92
CA ARG A 20 -15.16 -0.06 6.00
C ARG A 20 -15.21 -0.73 4.63
N SER A 21 -15.36 -2.05 4.55
CA SER A 21 -15.41 -2.79 3.29
C SER A 21 -16.65 -2.47 2.46
N ILE A 22 -17.81 -2.25 3.09
CA ILE A 22 -19.04 -1.79 2.41
C ILE A 22 -18.84 -0.41 1.74
N ARG A 23 -18.05 0.47 2.34
CA ARG A 23 -17.69 1.77 1.71
C ARG A 23 -16.79 1.57 0.49
N LEU A 24 -15.82 0.66 0.56
CA LEU A 24 -14.93 0.31 -0.56
C LEU A 24 -15.70 -0.30 -1.75
N LEU A 25 -16.75 -1.08 -1.47
CA LEU A 25 -17.67 -1.60 -2.48
C LEU A 25 -18.36 -0.50 -3.29
N ARG A 26 -18.65 0.67 -2.70
CA ARG A 26 -19.19 1.83 -3.44
C ARG A 26 -18.17 2.41 -4.41
N VAL A 27 -16.90 2.48 -4.03
CA VAL A 27 -15.81 2.95 -4.90
C VAL A 27 -15.61 2.00 -6.09
N LEU A 28 -15.66 0.69 -5.86
CA LEU A 28 -15.66 -0.32 -6.92
C LEU A 28 -16.86 -0.19 -7.87
N ARG A 29 -18.05 0.18 -7.37
CA ARG A 29 -19.19 0.49 -8.25
C ARG A 29 -18.97 1.73 -9.11
N ILE A 30 -18.32 2.77 -8.58
CA ILE A 30 -17.98 3.98 -9.33
C ILE A 30 -16.94 3.67 -10.42
N LEU A 31 -15.93 2.84 -10.13
CA LEU A 31 -15.01 2.30 -11.14
C LEU A 31 -15.74 1.49 -12.22
N ARG A 32 -16.81 0.77 -11.85
CA ARG A 32 -17.70 0.10 -12.80
C ARG A 32 -18.55 1.07 -13.64
N ILE A 33 -18.92 2.23 -13.11
CA ILE A 33 -19.62 3.31 -13.83
C ILE A 33 -18.68 4.06 -14.78
N LEU A 34 -17.40 4.22 -14.44
CA LEU A 34 -16.35 4.68 -15.37
C LEU A 34 -16.12 3.72 -16.55
N LYS A 35 -16.60 2.47 -16.42
CA LYS A 35 -16.64 1.46 -17.48
C LYS A 35 -17.85 1.63 -18.42
N PHE A 36 -18.86 2.43 -18.06
CA PHE A 36 -19.95 2.80 -18.96
C PHE A 36 -19.47 3.85 -19.96
N GLU A 37 -19.76 3.61 -21.24
CA GLU A 37 -19.58 4.35 -22.52
C GLU A 37 -19.19 5.86 -22.51
N TRP A 38 -19.41 6.62 -21.45
CA TRP A 38 -19.18 8.07 -21.34
C TRP A 38 -17.71 8.50 -21.34
N ALA A 39 -16.78 7.56 -21.13
CA ALA A 39 -15.35 7.84 -20.95
C ALA A 39 -14.46 7.05 -21.92
N ARG A 40 -14.83 7.02 -23.21
CA ARG A 40 -14.07 6.27 -24.25
C ARG A 40 -12.57 6.59 -24.26
N LEU A 41 -12.20 7.87 -24.09
CA LEU A 41 -10.81 8.31 -23.98
C LEU A 41 -10.08 7.74 -22.75
N LEU A 42 -10.70 7.79 -21.56
CA LEU A 42 -10.10 7.23 -20.34
C LEU A 42 -9.97 5.71 -20.43
N ARG A 43 -10.95 5.04 -21.05
CA ARG A 43 -10.89 3.60 -21.32
C ARG A 43 -9.71 3.26 -22.23
N ASP A 44 -9.47 4.04 -23.27
CA ASP A 44 -8.33 3.83 -24.17
C ASP A 44 -6.99 4.03 -23.45
N LEU A 45 -6.87 5.05 -22.61
CA LEU A 45 -5.68 5.26 -21.76
C LEU A 45 -5.45 4.12 -20.75
N ILE A 46 -6.52 3.61 -20.13
CA ILE A 46 -6.43 2.48 -19.20
C ILE A 46 -6.05 1.21 -19.96
N MET A 47 -6.58 1.00 -21.16
CA MET A 47 -6.23 -0.16 -21.98
C MET A 47 -4.76 -0.11 -22.43
N THR A 48 -4.25 1.05 -22.85
CA THR A 48 -2.82 1.21 -23.18
C THR A 48 -1.93 1.03 -21.96
N LEU A 49 -2.34 1.53 -20.79
CA LEU A 49 -1.65 1.29 -19.52
C LEU A 49 -1.61 -0.20 -19.18
N ILE A 50 -2.73 -0.91 -19.26
CA ILE A 50 -2.78 -2.35 -18.98
C ILE A 50 -1.92 -3.13 -19.99
N PHE A 51 -1.89 -2.70 -21.25
CA PHE A 51 -1.06 -3.33 -22.28
C PHE A 51 0.44 -3.10 -22.06
N SER A 52 0.83 -2.02 -21.36
CA SER A 52 2.23 -1.74 -21.01
C SER A 52 2.67 -2.34 -19.67
N LEU A 53 1.75 -2.86 -18.85
CA LEU A 53 2.07 -3.55 -17.59
C LEU A 53 2.90 -4.84 -17.76
N PRO A 54 2.62 -5.76 -18.70
CA PRO A 54 3.37 -7.01 -18.84
C PRO A 54 4.88 -6.79 -19.09
N PRO A 55 5.29 -5.89 -20.00
CA PRO A 55 6.70 -5.50 -20.14
C PRO A 55 7.28 -4.90 -18.85
N LEU A 56 6.51 -4.05 -18.15
CA LEU A 56 6.93 -3.46 -16.88
C LEU A 56 7.22 -4.52 -15.82
N ILE A 57 6.43 -5.60 -15.77
CA ILE A 57 6.61 -6.71 -14.81
C ILE A 57 7.96 -7.39 -15.02
N ASN A 58 8.43 -7.50 -16.26
CA ASN A 58 9.74 -8.10 -16.54
C ASN A 58 10.88 -7.28 -15.91
N VAL A 59 10.83 -5.96 -16.06
CA VAL A 59 11.83 -5.04 -15.48
C VAL A 59 11.68 -4.94 -13.96
N SER A 60 10.45 -4.86 -13.46
CA SER A 60 10.20 -4.80 -12.03
C SER A 60 10.60 -6.09 -11.32
N SER A 61 10.50 -7.26 -11.96
CA SER A 61 11.00 -8.52 -11.42
C SER A 61 12.51 -8.49 -11.20
N MET A 62 13.26 -7.94 -12.16
CA MET A 62 14.71 -7.75 -12.01
C MET A 62 15.03 -6.78 -10.89
N LEU A 63 14.30 -5.65 -10.82
CA LEU A 63 14.46 -4.67 -9.75
C LEU A 63 14.14 -5.27 -8.37
N LEU A 64 13.07 -6.05 -8.25
CA LEU A 64 12.64 -6.69 -7.01
C LEU A 64 13.70 -7.66 -6.49
N LEU A 65 14.34 -8.42 -7.38
CA LEU A 65 15.45 -9.31 -7.03
C LEU A 65 16.66 -8.52 -6.52
N LEU A 66 16.97 -7.38 -7.14
CA LEU A 66 18.02 -6.48 -6.67
C LEU A 66 17.68 -5.92 -5.27
N VAL A 67 16.45 -5.44 -5.07
CA VAL A 67 15.99 -4.96 -3.75
C VAL A 67 16.07 -6.05 -2.70
N PHE A 68 15.73 -7.28 -3.05
CA PHE A 68 15.83 -8.42 -2.13
C PHE A 68 17.27 -8.68 -1.69
N MET A 69 18.23 -8.65 -2.62
CA MET A 69 19.65 -8.79 -2.30
C MET A 69 20.11 -7.68 -1.33
N PHE A 70 19.75 -6.42 -1.62
CA PHE A 70 20.09 -5.30 -0.74
C PHE A 70 19.36 -5.34 0.60
N ALA A 71 18.15 -5.91 0.67
CA ALA A 71 17.42 -6.05 1.92
C ALA A 71 18.14 -7.02 2.86
N VAL A 72 18.59 -8.18 2.36
CA VAL A 72 19.36 -9.15 3.16
C VAL A 72 20.68 -8.54 3.61
N LEU A 73 21.43 -7.89 2.71
CA LEU A 73 22.66 -7.19 3.07
C LEU A 73 22.43 -6.07 4.10
N GLY A 74 21.33 -5.33 3.97
CA GLY A 74 20.98 -4.22 4.86
C GLY A 74 20.63 -4.70 6.27
N VAL A 75 19.97 -5.84 6.43
CA VAL A 75 19.70 -6.45 7.74
C VAL A 75 21.03 -6.81 8.41
N GLU A 76 21.91 -7.53 7.72
CA GLU A 76 23.21 -7.93 8.30
C GLU A 76 24.07 -6.74 8.72
N LEU A 77 24.03 -5.63 7.97
CA LEU A 77 24.87 -4.47 8.23
C LEU A 77 24.26 -3.49 9.25
N PHE A 78 22.94 -3.31 9.25
CA PHE A 78 22.27 -2.22 9.97
C PHE A 78 21.26 -2.68 11.04
N THR A 79 21.14 -3.98 11.33
CA THR A 79 20.16 -4.46 12.35
C THR A 79 20.42 -3.91 13.76
N PHE A 80 21.64 -3.47 14.07
CA PHE A 80 22.02 -2.96 15.41
C PHE A 80 22.14 -1.43 15.47
N VAL A 81 21.70 -0.71 14.45
CA VAL A 81 21.76 0.76 14.46
C VAL A 81 20.81 1.33 15.51
N ALA A 82 21.25 2.35 16.25
CA ALA A 82 20.40 3.04 17.20
C ALA A 82 19.23 3.73 16.47
N GLN A 83 18.02 3.60 17.02
CA GLN A 83 16.82 4.24 16.46
C GLN A 83 16.93 5.77 16.56
N GLN A 84 16.59 6.45 15.47
CA GLN A 84 16.66 7.90 15.32
C GLN A 84 15.35 8.41 14.69
N GLU A 85 15.19 9.72 14.52
CA GLU A 85 13.98 10.33 13.96
C GLU A 85 13.52 9.69 12.65
N HIS A 86 14.46 9.30 11.78
CA HIS A 86 14.18 8.67 10.48
C HIS A 86 14.22 7.14 10.51
N ILE A 87 14.88 6.54 11.50
CA ILE A 87 14.99 5.10 11.70
C ILE A 87 14.08 4.69 12.88
N ASN A 88 12.84 4.37 12.56
CA ASN A 88 11.77 4.07 13.52
C ASN A 88 11.40 2.58 13.53
N ASN A 89 10.52 2.18 14.45
CA ASN A 89 9.99 0.81 14.53
C ASN A 89 9.30 0.33 13.23
N THR A 90 8.87 1.25 12.36
CA THR A 90 8.25 0.92 11.05
C THR A 90 9.23 1.06 9.88
N ARG A 91 10.33 1.82 10.04
CA ARG A 91 11.34 2.10 9.01
C ARG A 91 12.71 1.67 9.53
N ASN A 92 13.00 0.37 9.45
CA ASN A 92 14.25 -0.21 9.95
C ASN A 92 14.70 -1.41 9.11
N PHE A 93 15.89 -1.91 9.46
CA PHE A 93 16.52 -3.10 8.90
C PHE A 93 16.54 -4.28 9.88
N ASN A 94 15.54 -4.41 10.77
CA ASN A 94 15.49 -5.52 11.72
C ASN A 94 14.95 -6.81 11.08
N ASP A 95 14.01 -6.66 10.15
CA ASP A 95 13.39 -7.75 9.39
C ASP A 95 13.54 -7.50 7.89
N VAL A 96 13.69 -8.57 7.11
CA VAL A 96 13.82 -8.49 5.64
C VAL A 96 12.60 -7.80 5.01
N GLY A 97 11.40 -8.00 5.57
CA GLY A 97 10.18 -7.34 5.09
C GLY A 97 10.19 -5.82 5.31
N SER A 98 10.58 -5.38 6.50
CA SER A 98 10.73 -3.96 6.84
C SER A 98 11.84 -3.31 6.01
N ALA A 99 12.97 -4.00 5.85
CA ALA A 99 14.09 -3.58 5.00
C ALA A 99 13.68 -3.41 3.54
N MET A 100 12.89 -4.35 3.00
CA MET A 100 12.40 -4.30 1.62
C MET A 100 11.45 -3.11 1.40
N LEU A 101 10.56 -2.81 2.35
CA LEU A 101 9.67 -1.64 2.28
C LEU A 101 10.45 -0.34 2.36
N LEU A 102 11.47 -0.27 3.23
CA LEU A 102 12.35 0.89 3.35
C LEU A 102 13.15 1.12 2.06
N LEU A 103 13.76 0.08 1.50
CA LEU A 103 14.47 0.17 0.21
C LEU A 103 13.53 0.54 -0.94
N PHE A 104 12.30 0.04 -0.94
CA PHE A 104 11.27 0.47 -1.91
C PHE A 104 10.94 1.96 -1.77
N GLN A 105 10.89 2.46 -0.54
CA GLN A 105 10.69 3.87 -0.26
C GLN A 105 11.85 4.73 -0.77
N CYS A 106 13.10 4.27 -0.57
CA CYS A 106 14.28 4.89 -1.15
C CYS A 106 14.25 4.88 -2.69
N LEU A 107 13.83 3.79 -3.32
CA LEU A 107 13.69 3.69 -4.77
C LEU A 107 12.63 4.66 -5.34
N THR A 108 11.58 4.93 -4.58
CA THR A 108 10.52 5.87 -4.96
C THR A 108 10.88 7.33 -4.61
N GLY A 109 12.01 7.54 -3.92
CA GLY A 109 12.48 8.86 -3.52
C GLY A 109 11.68 9.49 -2.39
N ASP A 110 11.00 8.69 -1.56
CA ASP A 110 10.21 9.18 -0.44
C ASP A 110 11.03 9.21 0.87
N GLY A 111 11.09 10.36 1.54
CA GLY A 111 11.84 10.53 2.81
C GLY A 111 13.37 10.58 2.68
N TRP A 112 13.88 11.20 1.62
CA TRP A 112 15.30 11.53 1.41
C TRP A 112 15.73 12.87 2.04
N THR A 113 14.81 13.55 2.72
CA THR A 113 14.99 14.74 3.58
C THR A 113 14.44 14.40 4.96
#